data_AF-A0ABD3DW90-F1
#
_entry.id   AF-A0ABD3DW90-F1
#
_cell.length_a   1.000
_cell.length_b   1.000
_cell.length_c   1.000
_cell.angle_alpha   90.00
_cell.angle_beta   90.00
_cell.angle_gamma   90.00
#
_symmetry.space_group_name_H-M   'P 1'
#
loop_
_entity.id
_entity.type
_entity.pdbx_description
1 polymer ?
#
loop_
_entity_poly.entity_id
_entity_poly.type
_entity_poly.pdbx_seq_one_letter_code
_entity_poly.pdbx_strand_id
1 'polypeptide(L)'
;MSGYIASNENGYGTRFIRNLVKDKQDLAERVMVTRLHLYGRWIKRCDHTEMYERISDQNLELMRERLMETVIWPSDDNTNTEVVG
;
A
#
# COMPACT_ATOMS: atom_id res chain seq x y z
N MET A 1 27.49 3.22 6.84
CA MET A 1 26.25 2.58 6.34
C MET A 1 25.34 3.61 5.66
N SER A 2 25.05 4.75 6.32
CA SER A 2 24.19 5.81 5.78
C SER A 2 24.60 6.31 4.37
N GLY A 3 25.89 6.58 4.14
CA GLY A 3 26.37 6.98 2.81
C GLY A 3 26.22 5.91 1.72
N TYR A 4 26.31 4.62 2.09
CA TYR A 4 26.22 3.51 1.13
C TYR A 4 24.78 3.23 0.70
N ILE A 5 23.82 3.51 1.59
CA ILE A 5 22.38 3.44 1.29
C ILE A 5 22.00 4.59 0.36
N ALA A 6 22.49 5.81 0.65
CA ALA A 6 22.26 7.00 -0.18
C ALA A 6 22.86 6.86 -1.60
N SER A 7 24.03 6.24 -1.74
CA SER A 7 24.64 5.99 -3.06
C SER A 7 23.94 4.92 -3.90
N ASN A 8 22.93 4.22 -3.36
CA ASN A 8 22.26 3.10 -4.01
C ASN A 8 20.75 3.33 -4.22
N GLU A 9 20.34 4.60 -4.41
CA GLU A 9 18.97 5.01 -4.76
C GLU A 9 18.39 4.25 -5.96
N ASN A 10 19.23 3.77 -6.88
CA ASN A 10 18.83 3.15 -8.15
C ASN A 10 18.73 1.61 -8.12
N GLY A 11 18.60 0.98 -6.96
CA GLY A 11 18.25 -0.44 -6.94
C GLY A 11 18.38 -1.15 -5.60
N TYR A 12 17.25 -1.32 -4.91
CA TYR A 12 17.12 -2.23 -3.77
C TYR A 12 17.15 -3.70 -4.24
N GLY A 13 17.61 -4.62 -3.38
CA GLY A 13 17.61 -6.05 -3.66
C GLY A 13 18.95 -6.61 -4.16
N THR A 14 18.94 -7.45 -5.21
CA THR A 14 20.13 -8.25 -5.59
C THR A 14 21.32 -7.40 -6.02
N ARG A 15 21.08 -6.29 -6.73
CA ARG A 15 22.16 -5.38 -7.17
C ARG A 15 22.87 -4.71 -5.98
N PHE A 16 22.10 -4.22 -5.00
CA PHE A 16 22.63 -3.66 -3.76
C PHE A 16 23.56 -4.66 -3.06
N ILE A 17 23.10 -5.90 -2.89
CA ILE A 17 23.88 -6.92 -2.19
C ILE A 17 25.16 -7.28 -2.95
N ARG A 18 25.12 -7.38 -4.29
CA ARG A 18 26.32 -7.63 -5.10
C ARG A 18 27.37 -6.53 -4.96
N ASN A 19 26.94 -5.27 -4.88
CA ASN A 19 27.87 -4.15 -4.66
C ASN A 19 28.42 -4.20 -3.23
N LEU A 20 27.54 -4.42 -2.24
CA LEU A 20 27.92 -4.48 -0.83
C LEU A 20 28.93 -5.60 -0.53
N VAL A 21 28.80 -6.77 -1.16
CA VAL A 21 29.76 -7.88 -1.01
C VAL A 21 31.17 -7.47 -1.46
N LYS A 22 31.30 -6.68 -2.53
CA LYS A 22 32.62 -6.26 -3.05
C LYS A 22 33.36 -5.35 -2.09
N ASP A 23 32.62 -4.54 -1.34
CA ASP A 23 33.22 -3.52 -0.47
C ASP A 23 33.29 -3.97 1.00
N LYS A 24 32.27 -4.71 1.48
CA LYS A 24 32.08 -5.11 2.89
C LYS A 24 31.35 -6.46 2.98
N GLN A 25 32.10 -7.54 2.77
CA GLN A 25 31.54 -8.89 2.74
C GLN A 25 30.82 -9.29 4.04
N ASP A 26 31.41 -9.03 5.21
CA ASP A 26 30.82 -9.36 6.52
C ASP A 26 29.44 -8.70 6.70
N LEU A 27 29.33 -7.45 6.26
CA LEU A 27 28.10 -6.69 6.33
C LEU A 27 27.05 -7.23 5.36
N ALA A 28 27.47 -7.60 4.15
CA ALA A 28 26.58 -8.19 3.17
C ALA A 28 25.98 -9.52 3.66
N GLU A 29 26.79 -10.38 4.25
CA GLU A 29 26.35 -11.66 4.82
C GLU A 29 25.31 -11.44 5.93
N ARG A 30 25.57 -10.50 6.84
CA ARG A 30 24.62 -10.13 7.90
C ARG A 30 23.29 -9.63 7.34
N VAL A 31 23.33 -8.82 6.27
CA VAL A 31 22.12 -8.34 5.60
C VAL A 31 21.36 -9.49 4.94
N MET A 32 22.04 -10.41 4.27
CA MET A 32 21.41 -11.58 3.63
C MET A 32 20.68 -12.47 4.67
N VAL A 33 21.35 -12.81 5.77
CA VAL A 33 20.77 -13.63 6.85
C VAL A 33 19.59 -12.92 7.49
N THR A 34 19.73 -11.63 7.80
CA THR A 34 18.67 -10.84 8.43
C THR A 34 17.46 -10.73 7.49
N ARG A 35 17.67 -10.50 6.19
CA ARG A 35 16.61 -10.46 5.17
C ARG A 35 15.82 -11.77 5.15
N LEU A 36 16.51 -12.91 5.12
CA LEU A 36 15.88 -14.22 5.12
C LEU A 36 15.09 -14.48 6.42
N HIS A 37 15.69 -14.14 7.57
CA HIS A 37 15.04 -14.29 8.88
C HIS A 37 13.76 -13.45 9.01
N LEU A 38 13.81 -12.18 8.60
CA LEU A 38 12.64 -11.29 8.64
C LEU A 38 11.54 -11.77 7.70
N TYR A 39 11.89 -12.22 6.49
CA TYR A 39 10.91 -12.81 5.57
C TYR A 39 10.22 -14.04 6.18
N GLY A 40 11.00 -14.95 6.79
CA GLY A 40 10.47 -16.12 7.48
C GLY A 40 9.57 -15.79 8.68
N ARG A 41 9.85 -14.70 9.40
CA ARG A 41 8.96 -14.20 10.45
C ARG A 41 7.69 -13.56 9.90
N TRP A 42 7.82 -12.79 8.82
CA TRP A 42 6.70 -12.10 8.19
C TRP A 42 5.70 -13.09 7.61
N ILE A 43 6.15 -14.08 6.82
CA ILE A 43 5.24 -15.06 6.20
C ILE A 43 4.48 -15.91 7.23
N LYS A 44 5.06 -16.18 8.40
CA LYS A 44 4.38 -16.88 9.50
C LYS A 44 3.34 -16.03 10.22
N ARG A 45 3.43 -14.71 10.12
CA ARG A 45 2.52 -13.75 10.77
C ARG A 45 1.54 -13.10 9.80
N CYS A 46 1.80 -13.21 8.50
CA CYS A 46 0.99 -12.57 7.48
C CYS A 46 -0.33 -13.33 7.35
N ASP A 47 -1.41 -12.68 7.77
CA ASP A 47 -2.75 -13.13 7.45
C ASP A 47 -3.14 -12.54 6.09
N HIS A 48 -3.13 -13.41 5.07
CA HIS A 48 -3.52 -12.99 3.72
C HIS A 48 -5.01 -12.65 3.64
N THR A 49 -5.86 -13.28 4.46
CA THR A 49 -7.30 -13.02 4.51
C THR A 49 -7.56 -11.62 5.05
N GLU A 50 -6.96 -11.25 6.18
CA GLU A 50 -7.08 -9.90 6.77
C GLU A 50 -6.57 -8.81 5.80
N MET A 51 -5.55 -9.12 5.00
CA MET A 51 -5.07 -8.20 3.96
C MET A 51 -6.10 -8.03 2.84
N TYR A 52 -6.73 -9.11 2.37
CA TYR A 52 -7.79 -9.04 1.37
C TYR A 52 -9.00 -8.27 1.88
N GLU A 53 -9.43 -8.53 3.11
CA GLU A 53 -10.54 -7.84 3.76
C GLU A 53 -10.28 -6.33 3.83
N ARG A 54 -9.11 -5.91 4.34
CA ARG A 54 -8.76 -4.48 4.39
C ARG A 54 -8.81 -3.80 3.02
N ILE A 55 -8.31 -4.46 1.96
CA ILE A 55 -8.34 -3.90 0.61
C ILE A 55 -9.80 -3.79 0.13
N SER A 56 -10.62 -4.81 0.39
CA SER A 56 -12.04 -4.79 0.03
C SER A 56 -12.79 -3.66 0.74
N ASP A 57 -12.55 -3.46 2.04
CA ASP A 57 -13.17 -2.40 2.82
C ASP A 57 -12.75 -1.02 2.33
N GLN A 58 -11.46 -0.82 2.04
CA GLN A 58 -10.96 0.42 1.45
C GLN A 58 -11.61 0.72 0.09
N ASN A 59 -11.79 -0.30 -0.76
CA ASN A 59 -12.45 -0.13 -2.05
C ASN A 59 -13.92 0.24 -1.90
N LEU A 60 -14.63 -0.36 -0.93
CA LEU A 60 -16.02 -0.05 -0.66
C LEU A 60 -16.19 1.39 -0.18
N GLU A 61 -15.30 1.85 0.70
CA GLU A 61 -15.34 3.22 1.20
C GLU A 61 -15.09 4.24 0.09
N LEU A 62 -14.07 4.01 -0.74
CA LEU A 62 -13.80 4.84 -1.92
C LEU A 62 -14.97 4.87 -2.92
N MET A 63 -15.76 3.81 -2.99
CA MET A 63 -16.97 3.80 -3.82
C MET A 63 -18.11 4.60 -3.18
N ARG A 64 -18.29 4.51 -1.85
CA ARG A 64 -19.26 5.34 -1.13
C ARG A 64 -18.97 6.82 -1.28
N GLU A 65 -17.71 7.22 -1.11
CA GLU A 65 -17.26 8.61 -1.30
C GLU A 65 -17.60 9.12 -2.70
N ARG A 66 -17.25 8.34 -3.74
CA ARG A 66 -17.56 8.70 -5.14
C ARG A 66 -19.06 8.77 -5.44
N LEU A 67 -19.86 7.91 -4.80
CA LEU A 67 -21.32 7.99 -4.93
C LEU A 67 -21.87 9.25 -4.26
N MET A 68 -21.40 9.61 -3.08
CA MET A 68 -21.83 10.86 -2.41
C MET A 68 -21.55 12.11 -3.25
N GLU A 69 -20.43 12.15 -3.98
CA GLU A 69 -20.10 13.26 -4.88
C GLU A 69 -21.01 13.35 -6.12
N THR A 70 -21.62 12.23 -6.53
CA THR A 70 -22.33 12.13 -7.82
C THR A 70 -23.85 11.99 -7.67
N VAL A 71 -24.35 11.65 -6.49
CA VAL A 71 -25.79 11.54 -6.21
C VAL A 71 -26.41 12.94 -6.19
N ILE A 72 -27.21 13.23 -7.22
CA ILE A 72 -28.17 14.33 -7.20
C ILE A 72 -29.38 13.85 -6.41
N TRP A 73 -29.58 14.37 -5.21
CA TRP A 73 -30.80 14.08 -4.45
C TRP A 73 -31.98 14.76 -5.15
N PRO A 74 -33.07 14.04 -5.47
CA PRO A 74 -34.29 14.70 -5.92
C PRO A 74 -34.76 15.59 -4.76
N SER A 75 -34.67 16.91 -4.94
CA SER A 75 -35.22 17.85 -3.97
C SER A 75 -36.66 17.47 -3.67
N ASP A 76 -37.01 17.52 -2.38
CA ASP A 76 -38.36 17.27 -1.85
C ASP A 76 -39.33 18.42 -2.23
N ASP A 77 -39.23 18.95 -3.45
CA ASP A 77 -40.17 19.92 -4.01
C ASP A 77 -41.38 19.17 -4.58
N ASN A 78 -42.07 18.51 -3.67
CA ASN A 78 -43.45 18.09 -3.85
C ASN A 78 -44.36 19.31 -3.62
N THR A 79 -44.19 20.37 -4.40
CA THR A 79 -45.22 21.41 -4.56
C THR A 79 -45.95 21.17 -5.86
N ASN A 80 -46.87 20.21 -5.81
CA ASN A 80 -48.09 20.26 -6.60
C ASN A 80 -48.79 21.60 -6.27
N THR A 81 -48.60 22.60 -7.11
CA THR A 81 -49.63 23.62 -7.31
C THR A 81 -49.92 23.68 -8.79
N GLU A 82 -50.94 22.91 -9.16
CA GLU A 82 -51.82 23.27 -10.27
C GLU A 82 -52.18 24.75 -10.13
N VAL A 83 -51.75 25.57 -11.08
CA VAL A 83 -52.48 26.78 -11.44
C VAL A 83 -52.85 26.61 -12.90
N VAL A 84 -53.99 25.95 -13.10
CA VAL A 84 -54.84 26.22 -14.25
C VAL A 84 -55.24 27.69 -14.18
N GLY A 85 -54.93 28.44 -15.23
CA GLY A 85 -55.31 29.84 -15.42
C GLY A 85 -54.85 30.34 -16.77
#